data_AF-A0A970IST0-F1
#
_entry.id   AF-A0A970IST0-F1
#
_cell.length_a   1.000
_cell.length_b   1.000
_cell.length_c   1.000
_cell.angle_alpha   90.00
_cell.angle_beta   90.00
_cell.angle_gamma   90.00
#
_symmetry.space_group_name_H-M   'P 1'
#
loop_
_entity.id
_entity.type
_entity.pdbx_description
1 polymer ?
#
loop_
_entity_poly.entity_id
_entity_poly.type
_entity_poly.pdbx_seq_one_letter_code
_entity_poly.pdbx_strand_id
1 'polypeptide(L)'
;MAIKPIDMQIIVPRVNEMSRMQNEAQQRIQASHQNAVQMAVKQSENDTRQVNAREEAHNTVISEKQQNEKRQSKQQDKENKSDKEKNVQQREDNKQKPLGATIDIRV
;
A
#
# COMPACT_ATOMS: atom_id res chain seq x y z
N MET A 1 -28.10 67.45 59.48
CA MET A 1 -27.23 67.20 58.31
C MET A 1 -27.96 66.23 57.39
N ALA A 2 -28.34 66.67 56.19
CA ALA A 2 -29.00 65.80 55.21
C ALA A 2 -27.91 65.03 54.45
N ILE A 3 -27.90 63.70 54.59
CA ILE A 3 -27.03 62.81 53.82
C ILE A 3 -27.48 62.92 52.37
N LYS A 4 -26.61 63.47 51.50
CA LYS A 4 -26.81 63.42 50.05
C LYS A 4 -26.83 61.94 49.64
N PRO A 5 -27.80 61.48 48.85
CA PRO A 5 -27.78 60.12 48.34
C PRO A 5 -26.50 59.96 47.52
N ILE A 6 -25.69 58.97 47.89
CA ILE A 6 -24.59 58.50 47.06
C ILE A 6 -25.27 57.92 45.82
N ASP A 7 -24.92 58.43 44.63
CA ASP A 7 -25.41 57.90 43.36
C ASP A 7 -25.02 56.42 43.26
N MET A 8 -25.94 55.54 43.63
CA MET A 8 -25.79 54.12 43.39
C MET A 8 -25.96 53.93 41.88
N GLN A 9 -24.86 53.90 41.14
CA GLN A 9 -24.86 53.33 39.79
C GLN A 9 -25.21 51.85 39.95
N ILE A 10 -26.51 51.55 39.84
CA ILE A 10 -26.99 50.18 39.80
C ILE A 10 -26.47 49.62 38.48
N ILE A 11 -25.42 48.79 38.56
CA ILE A 11 -25.06 47.90 37.46
C ILE A 11 -26.22 46.92 37.34
N VAL A 12 -27.19 47.26 36.49
CA VAL A 12 -28.25 46.33 36.11
C VAL A 12 -27.53 45.19 35.38
N PRO A 13 -27.56 43.95 35.88
CA PRO A 13 -26.94 42.86 35.16
C PRO A 13 -27.67 42.77 33.82
N ARG A 14 -26.94 42.97 32.72
CA ARG A 14 -27.48 42.74 31.38
C ARG A 14 -27.67 41.24 31.23
N VAL A 15 -28.72 40.68 31.85
CA VAL A 15 -29.04 39.24 31.86
C VAL A 15 -29.12 38.71 30.43
N ASN A 16 -29.58 39.54 29.50
CA ASN A 16 -29.60 39.24 28.06
C ASN A 16 -28.19 39.07 27.47
N GLU A 17 -27.21 39.87 27.91
CA GLU A 17 -25.82 39.76 27.45
C GLU A 17 -25.11 38.57 28.06
N MET A 18 -25.32 38.28 29.35
CA MET A 18 -24.79 37.08 30.00
C MET A 18 -25.35 35.80 29.36
N SER A 19 -26.66 35.78 29.07
CA SER A 19 -27.29 34.66 28.37
C SER A 19 -26.72 34.49 26.95
N ARG A 20 -26.53 35.59 26.22
CA ARG A 20 -25.93 35.57 24.88
C ARG A 20 -24.49 35.06 24.91
N MET A 21 -23.66 35.54 25.84
CA MET A 21 -22.27 35.07 26.00
C MET A 21 -22.21 33.58 26.33
N GLN A 22 -23.09 33.09 27.20
CA GLN A 22 -23.16 31.67 27.53
C GLN A 22 -23.57 30.83 26.31
N ASN A 23 -24.54 31.30 25.53
CA ASN A 23 -24.99 30.62 24.31
C ASN A 23 -23.87 30.58 23.26
N GLU A 24 -23.17 31.69 23.06
CA GLU A 24 -22.05 31.76 22.13
C GLU A 24 -20.89 30.85 22.54
N ALA A 25 -20.58 30.79 23.84
CA ALA A 25 -19.57 29.88 24.36
C ALA A 25 -19.94 28.40 24.11
N GLN A 26 -21.20 28.02 24.34
CA GLN A 26 -21.68 26.67 24.05
C GLN A 26 -21.64 26.34 22.56
N GLN A 27 -22.04 27.26 21.69
CA GLN A 27 -21.98 27.07 20.24
C GLN A 27 -20.54 26.91 19.74
N ARG A 28 -19.60 27.71 20.26
CA ARG A 28 -18.17 27.58 19.93
C ARG A 28 -17.62 26.21 20.32
N ILE A 29 -17.97 25.71 21.51
CA ILE A 29 -17.55 24.39 21.98
C ILE A 29 -18.12 23.30 21.08
N GLN A 30 -19.42 23.37 20.75
CA GLN A 30 -20.06 22.39 19.86
C GLN A 30 -19.43 22.41 18.46
N ALA A 31 -19.20 23.59 17.89
CA ALA A 31 -18.54 23.72 16.58
C ALA A 31 -17.11 23.16 16.61
N SER A 32 -16.35 23.42 17.68
CA SER A 32 -15.00 22.86 17.85
C SER A 32 -15.03 21.32 17.90
N HIS A 33 -15.94 20.75 18.67
CA HIS A 33 -16.10 19.29 18.74
C HIS A 33 -16.52 18.69 17.41
N GLN A 34 -17.47 19.30 16.69
CA GLN A 34 -17.88 18.83 15.37
C GLN A 34 -16.72 18.85 14.37
N ASN A 35 -15.88 19.89 14.38
CA ASN A 35 -14.68 19.96 13.54
C ASN A 35 -13.65 18.88 13.93
N ALA A 36 -13.40 18.68 15.22
CA ALA A 36 -12.47 17.64 15.69
C ALA A 36 -12.92 16.24 15.26
N VAL A 37 -14.21 15.93 15.37
CA VAL A 37 -14.77 14.65 14.93
C VAL A 37 -14.64 14.49 13.41
N GLN A 38 -14.98 15.52 12.62
CA GLN A 38 -14.85 15.46 11.16
C GLN A 38 -13.39 15.25 10.72
N MET A 39 -12.43 15.90 11.37
CA MET A 39 -11.02 15.70 11.09
C MET A 39 -10.57 14.27 11.43
N ALA A 40 -11.01 13.73 12.58
CA ALA A 40 -10.68 12.36 12.98
C ALA A 40 -11.25 11.32 12.01
N VAL A 41 -12.52 11.48 11.58
CA VAL A 41 -13.15 10.60 10.58
C VAL A 41 -12.40 10.68 9.26
N LYS A 42 -12.10 11.89 8.77
CA LYS A 42 -11.36 12.09 7.51
C LYS A 42 -9.96 11.47 7.57
N GLN A 43 -9.27 11.58 8.70
CA GLN A 43 -7.98 10.95 8.89
C GLN A 43 -8.10 9.43 8.86
N SER A 44 -9.07 8.86 9.58
CA SER A 44 -9.32 7.41 9.57
C SER A 44 -9.68 6.88 8.19
N GLU A 45 -10.47 7.61 7.41
CA GLU A 45 -10.76 7.26 6.02
C GLU A 45 -9.50 7.28 5.14
N ASN A 46 -8.66 8.32 5.28
CA ASN A 46 -7.41 8.41 4.55
C ASN A 46 -6.44 7.28 4.90
N ASP A 47 -6.30 6.96 6.19
CA ASP A 47 -5.46 5.88 6.67
C ASP A 47 -5.94 4.53 6.13
N THR A 48 -7.26 4.28 6.18
CA THR A 48 -7.87 3.07 5.63
C THR A 48 -7.65 2.96 4.12
N ARG A 49 -7.86 4.05 3.37
CA ARG A 49 -7.57 4.10 1.93
C ARG A 49 -6.09 3.86 1.65
N GLN A 50 -5.19 4.41 2.45
CA GLN A 50 -3.75 4.22 2.26
C GLN A 50 -3.33 2.77 2.52
N VAL A 51 -3.87 2.14 3.56
CA VAL A 51 -3.59 0.72 3.86
C VAL A 51 -4.11 -0.17 2.72
N ASN A 52 -5.36 0.02 2.28
CA ASN A 52 -5.93 -0.76 1.19
C ASN A 52 -5.16 -0.56 -0.12
N ALA A 53 -4.79 0.69 -0.45
CA ALA A 53 -3.99 0.99 -1.64
C ALA A 53 -2.59 0.33 -1.59
N ARG A 54 -1.98 0.23 -0.40
CA ARG A 54 -0.71 -0.49 -0.22
C ARG A 54 -0.88 -2.00 -0.41
N GLU A 55 -1.97 -2.58 0.09
CA GLU A 55 -2.29 -3.99 -0.11
C GLU A 55 -2.51 -4.31 -1.59
N GLU A 56 -3.27 -3.49 -2.31
CA GLU A 56 -3.48 -3.61 -3.76
C GLU A 56 -2.18 -3.50 -4.56
N ALA A 57 -1.32 -2.52 -4.22
CA ALA A 57 -0.02 -2.35 -4.85
C ALA A 57 0.89 -3.57 -4.61
N HIS A 58 0.93 -4.08 -3.39
CA HIS A 58 1.74 -5.26 -3.04
C HIS A 58 1.23 -6.53 -3.73
N ASN A 59 -0.09 -6.74 -3.77
CA ASN A 59 -0.72 -7.84 -4.49
C ASN A 59 -0.43 -7.79 -6.00
N THR A 60 -0.45 -6.59 -6.58
CA THR A 60 -0.10 -6.38 -8.00
C THR A 60 1.35 -6.76 -8.27
N VAL A 61 2.29 -6.33 -7.43
CA VAL A 61 3.73 -6.65 -7.55
C VAL A 61 3.98 -8.16 -7.42
N ILE A 62 3.31 -8.84 -6.47
CA ILE A 62 3.43 -10.30 -6.32
C ILE A 62 2.90 -11.01 -7.57
N SER A 63 1.73 -10.61 -8.08
CA SER A 63 1.12 -11.22 -9.26
C SER A 63 2.02 -11.07 -10.49
N GLU A 64 2.61 -9.89 -10.69
CA GLU A 64 3.53 -9.63 -11.81
C GLU A 64 4.81 -10.47 -11.69
N LYS A 65 5.41 -10.55 -10.48
CA LYS A 65 6.58 -11.39 -10.23
C LYS A 65 6.31 -12.86 -10.51
N GLN A 66 5.19 -13.40 -10.00
CA GLN A 66 4.79 -14.79 -10.25
C GLN A 66 4.52 -15.06 -11.74
N GLN A 67 3.95 -14.09 -12.47
CA GLN A 67 3.71 -14.24 -13.91
C GLN A 67 5.03 -14.25 -14.70
N ASN A 68 5.99 -13.40 -14.33
CA ASN A 68 7.31 -13.39 -14.95
C ASN A 68 8.11 -14.67 -14.68
N GLU A 69 8.10 -15.19 -13.45
CA GLU A 69 8.75 -16.46 -13.12
C GLU A 69 8.16 -17.63 -13.93
N LYS A 70 6.83 -17.69 -14.08
CA LYS A 70 6.16 -18.70 -14.93
C LYS A 70 6.54 -18.57 -16.42
N ARG A 71 6.74 -17.36 -16.92
CA ARG A 71 7.15 -17.12 -18.31
C ARG A 71 8.60 -17.54 -18.54
N GLN A 72 9.51 -17.20 -17.62
CA GLN A 72 10.92 -17.61 -17.71
C GLN A 72 11.09 -19.12 -17.63
N SER A 73 10.39 -19.80 -16.71
CA SER A 73 10.41 -21.27 -16.61
C SER A 73 9.94 -21.96 -17.89
N LYS A 74 8.86 -21.48 -18.52
CA LYS A 74 8.39 -22.02 -19.81
C LYS A 74 9.35 -21.79 -20.98
N GLN A 75 10.16 -20.74 -20.90
CA GLN A 75 11.13 -20.40 -21.95
C GLN A 75 12.40 -21.26 -21.82
N GLN A 76 12.88 -21.49 -20.60
CA GLN A 76 13.98 -22.45 -20.32
C GLN A 76 13.62 -23.89 -20.67
N ASP A 77 12.38 -24.34 -20.43
CA ASP A 77 11.93 -25.68 -20.80
C ASP A 77 11.84 -25.90 -22.32
N LYS A 78 11.65 -24.83 -23.11
CA LYS A 78 11.67 -24.90 -24.58
C LYS A 78 13.10 -24.96 -25.14
N GLU A 79 14.04 -24.20 -24.60
CA GLU A 79 15.46 -24.26 -25.02
C GLU A 79 16.10 -25.62 -24.71
N ASN A 80 15.84 -26.18 -23.53
CA ASN A 80 16.38 -27.49 -23.14
C ASN A 80 15.84 -28.67 -23.98
N LYS A 81 14.67 -28.53 -24.61
CA LYS A 81 14.14 -29.55 -25.53
C LYS A 81 14.80 -29.49 -26.91
N SER A 82 15.11 -28.29 -27.42
CA SER A 82 15.75 -28.15 -28.74
C SER A 82 17.20 -28.68 -28.77
N ASP A 83 17.94 -28.59 -27.66
CA ASP A 83 19.31 -29.11 -27.60
C ASP A 83 19.36 -30.64 -27.46
N LYS A 84 18.32 -31.26 -26.89
CA LYS A 84 18.21 -32.72 -26.82
C LYS A 84 17.95 -33.36 -28.19
N GLU A 85 17.16 -32.73 -29.05
CA GLU A 85 16.88 -33.25 -30.39
C GLU A 85 18.11 -33.18 -31.32
N LYS A 86 18.92 -32.12 -31.23
CA LYS A 86 20.19 -32.01 -31.98
C LYS A 86 21.25 -33.03 -31.54
N ASN A 87 21.31 -33.35 -30.24
CA ASN A 87 22.29 -34.32 -29.72
C ASN A 87 21.93 -35.78 -30.07
N VAL A 88 20.63 -36.09 -30.21
CA VAL A 88 20.17 -37.43 -30.59
C VAL A 88 20.45 -37.71 -32.07
N GLN A 89 20.28 -36.72 -32.96
CA GLN A 89 20.60 -36.88 -34.39
C GLN A 89 22.10 -37.14 -34.63
N GLN A 90 23.01 -36.44 -33.94
CA GLN A 90 24.46 -36.68 -34.08
C GLN A 90 24.93 -38.06 -33.57
N ARG A 91 24.17 -38.70 -32.68
CA ARG A 91 24.51 -40.04 -32.13
C ARG A 91 24.01 -41.19 -32.99
N GLU A 92 22.99 -40.99 -33.82
CA GLU A 92 22.47 -42.01 -34.74
C GLU A 92 23.38 -42.15 -35.97
N ASP A 93 23.97 -41.07 -36.46
CA ASP A 93 24.90 -41.09 -37.62
C ASP A 93 26.25 -41.80 -37.34
N ASN A 94 26.62 -41.98 -36.07
CA ASN A 94 27.91 -42.57 -35.68
C ASN A 94 27.87 -44.08 -35.39
N LYS A 95 26.70 -44.73 -35.53
CA LYS A 95 26.52 -46.18 -35.21
C LYS A 95 26.80 -47.13 -36.38
N GLN A 96 27.26 -46.65 -37.53
CA GLN A 96 27.56 -47.49 -38.71
C GLN A 96 29.06 -47.65 -39.00
N LYS A 97 29.86 -48.08 -38.01
CA LYS A 97 31.21 -48.62 -38.29
C LYS A 97 31.40 -49.96 -37.57
N PRO A 98 31.64 -51.08 -38.28
CA PRO A 98 31.89 -52.35 -37.64
C PRO A 98 33.24 -52.35 -36.90
N LEU A 99 33.24 -52.99 -35.74
CA LEU A 99 34.41 -53.22 -34.89
C LEU A 99 35.47 -54.05 -35.62
N GLY A 100 36.67 -53.50 -35.75
CA GLY A 100 37.88 -54.23 -36.12
C GLY A 100 39.07 -53.58 -35.43
N ALA A 101 39.52 -54.19 -34.33
CA ALA A 101 40.66 -53.70 -33.56
C ALA A 101 41.97 -54.14 -34.23
N THR A 102 42.70 -53.19 -34.83
CA THR A 102 44.12 -53.37 -35.17
C THR A 102 44.93 -52.63 -34.13
N ILE A 103 45.60 -53.37 -33.24
CA ILE A 103 46.60 -52.82 -32.32
C ILE A 103 47.93 -52.80 -33.07
N ASP A 104 48.51 -51.61 -33.23
CA ASP A 104 49.81 -51.42 -33.86
C ASP A 104 50.83 -51.10 -32.76
N ILE A 105 51.69 -52.07 -32.44
CA ILE A 105 52.75 -51.92 -31.43
C ILE A 105 54.00 -51.42 -32.16
N ARG A 106 54.53 -50.26 -31.75
CA ARG A 106 55.84 -49.74 -32.21
C ARG A 106 56.89 -49.93 -31.12
N VAL A 107 58.03 -50.53 -31.49
CA VAL A 107 59.31 -50.55 -30.76
C VAL A 107 60.10 -49.31 -31.15
#